data_AF-A0A8B7E4J1-F1
#
_entry.id   AF-A0A8B7E4J1-F1
#
_cell.length_a   1.000
_cell.length_b   1.000
_cell.length_c   1.000
_cell.angle_alpha   90.00
_cell.angle_beta   90.00
_cell.angle_gamma   90.00
#
_symmetry.space_group_name_H-M   'P 1'
#
loop_
_entity.id
_entity.type
_entity.pdbx_description
1 polymer ?
#
loop_
_entity_poly.entity_id
_entity_poly.type
_entity_poly.pdbx_seq_one_letter_code
_entity_poly.pdbx_strand_id
1 'polypeptide(L)'
;MTKYGSFNKTVSTTAIKSIKIHLWFLTERNVVFALCDETLDNNIIEKIAKKLFLYPRPSNLTLGKPLFPNIDIKKIPELWQLVGPQSWILIQQLNLSVIETEWMQVSSKDWNNFSGYRVLKTFVEKLTVVNDCAKRGVKLIQDFTHICQDEELKQSLMISISNHRQKFSVNSKKNLSEIL
;
A
#
# COMPACT_ATOMS: atom_id res chain seq x y z
N MET A 1 14.54 14.96 -3.08
CA MET A 1 13.77 16.00 -3.81
C MET A 1 13.83 17.36 -3.14
N THR A 2 13.62 17.48 -1.83
CA THR A 2 13.76 18.75 -1.08
C THR A 2 15.14 19.40 -1.21
N LYS A 3 16.23 18.63 -1.07
CA LYS A 3 17.61 19.12 -1.34
C LYS A 3 17.85 19.51 -2.80
N TYR A 4 17.18 18.85 -3.75
CA TYR A 4 17.26 19.24 -5.18
C TYR A 4 16.46 20.51 -5.50
N GLY A 5 15.50 20.86 -4.63
CA GLY A 5 14.70 22.08 -4.77
C GLY A 5 15.50 23.38 -4.66
N SER A 6 16.69 23.35 -4.04
CA SER A 6 17.61 24.49 -4.06
C SER A 6 18.26 24.71 -5.43
N PHE A 7 18.30 23.68 -6.28
CA PHE A 7 18.87 23.73 -7.63
C PHE A 7 17.80 23.99 -8.70
N ASN A 8 16.68 23.26 -8.64
CA ASN A 8 15.57 23.45 -9.57
C ASN A 8 14.22 23.29 -8.86
N LYS A 9 13.62 24.42 -8.49
CA LYS A 9 12.37 24.48 -7.74
C LYS A 9 11.20 23.91 -8.54
N THR A 10 11.11 24.20 -9.83
CA THR A 10 10.00 23.74 -10.70
C THR A 10 9.99 22.22 -10.81
N VAL A 11 11.13 21.62 -11.18
CA VAL A 11 11.25 20.16 -11.30
C VAL A 11 11.03 19.49 -9.95
N SER A 12 11.61 20.01 -8.86
CA SER A 12 11.42 19.47 -7.52
C SER A 12 9.94 19.50 -7.09
N THR A 13 9.23 20.60 -7.37
CA THR A 13 7.81 20.74 -7.02
C THR A 13 6.95 19.74 -7.79
N THR A 14 7.18 19.59 -9.10
CA THR A 14 6.46 18.62 -9.94
C THR A 14 6.74 17.18 -9.47
N ALA A 15 7.99 16.85 -9.16
CA ALA A 15 8.37 15.53 -8.64
C ALA A 15 7.71 15.23 -7.28
N ILE A 16 7.72 16.19 -6.35
CA ILE A 16 7.05 16.05 -5.05
C ILE A 16 5.54 15.87 -5.25
N LYS A 17 4.91 16.63 -6.15
CA LYS A 17 3.49 16.48 -6.46
C LYS A 17 3.17 15.08 -7.01
N SER A 18 4.03 14.54 -7.89
CA SER A 18 3.90 13.18 -8.41
C SER A 18 3.98 12.13 -7.28
N ILE A 19 4.98 12.25 -6.40
CA ILE A 19 5.13 11.35 -5.23
C ILE A 19 3.90 11.44 -4.31
N LYS A 20 3.36 12.64 -4.08
CA LYS A 20 2.17 12.82 -3.22
C LYS A 20 0.93 12.12 -3.75
N ILE A 21 0.83 11.82 -5.05
CA ILE A 21 -0.28 11.03 -5.62
C ILE A 21 -0.21 9.57 -5.15
N HIS A 22 0.99 9.05 -4.87
CA HIS A 22 1.17 7.70 -4.35
C HIS A 22 0.83 7.54 -2.87
N LEU A 23 0.50 8.64 -2.17
CA LEU A 23 0.02 8.60 -0.78
C LEU A 23 -1.39 7.99 -0.63
N TRP A 24 -2.03 7.58 -1.73
CA TRP A 24 -3.29 6.85 -1.72
C TRP A 24 -3.29 5.65 -0.77
N PHE A 25 -2.19 4.89 -0.74
CA PHE A 25 -2.04 3.72 0.13
C PHE A 25 -1.93 4.08 1.62
N LEU A 26 -1.58 5.34 1.92
CA LEU A 26 -1.39 5.86 3.28
C LEU A 26 -2.62 6.62 3.81
N THR A 27 -3.75 6.55 3.09
CA THR A 27 -5.01 7.14 3.56
C THR A 27 -5.58 6.35 4.74
N GLU A 28 -6.37 7.01 5.58
CA GLU A 28 -7.07 6.39 6.72
C GLU A 28 -7.83 5.12 6.33
N ARG A 29 -8.40 5.09 5.11
CA ARG A 29 -9.19 3.95 4.62
C ARG A 29 -8.36 2.73 4.29
N ASN A 30 -7.09 2.93 3.92
CA ASN A 30 -6.22 1.85 3.47
C ASN A 30 -5.23 1.40 4.55
N VAL A 31 -4.93 2.25 5.54
CA VAL A 31 -4.00 1.90 6.62
C VAL A 31 -4.43 0.64 7.40
N VAL A 32 -5.73 0.36 7.46
CA VAL A 32 -6.29 -0.81 8.16
C VAL A 32 -5.96 -2.15 7.49
N PHE A 33 -5.60 -2.16 6.20
CA PHE A 33 -5.12 -3.38 5.54
C PHE A 33 -3.83 -3.91 6.18
N ALA A 34 -3.03 -3.03 6.78
CA ALA A 34 -1.81 -3.40 7.48
C ALA A 34 -2.07 -4.28 8.72
N LEU A 35 -3.30 -4.32 9.24
CA LEU A 35 -3.67 -5.22 10.35
C LEU A 35 -3.56 -6.70 9.95
N CYS A 36 -3.58 -7.01 8.66
CA CYS A 36 -3.45 -8.37 8.13
C CYS A 36 -2.08 -8.62 7.47
N ASP A 37 -1.12 -7.69 7.61
CA ASP A 37 0.22 -7.84 7.06
C ASP A 37 1.13 -8.57 8.05
N GLU A 38 1.42 -9.84 7.77
CA GLU A 38 2.28 -10.69 8.61
C GLU A 38 3.76 -10.28 8.59
N THR A 39 4.17 -9.40 7.66
CA THR A 39 5.54 -8.90 7.57
C THR A 39 5.79 -7.67 8.44
N LEU A 40 4.73 -7.05 8.98
CA LEU A 40 4.81 -5.87 9.82
C LEU A 40 5.04 -6.25 11.29
N ASP A 41 5.80 -5.42 12.01
CA ASP A 41 6.02 -5.61 13.45
C ASP A 41 4.69 -5.62 14.22
N ASN A 42 4.51 -6.64 15.06
CA ASN A 42 3.39 -6.82 15.97
C ASN A 42 3.08 -5.55 16.78
N ASN A 43 4.10 -4.82 17.23
CA ASN A 43 3.92 -3.57 17.96
C ASN A 43 3.20 -2.50 17.13
N ILE A 44 3.47 -2.42 15.83
CA ILE A 44 2.86 -1.43 14.94
C ILE A 44 1.39 -1.81 14.67
N ILE A 45 1.10 -3.06 14.34
CA ILE A 45 -0.29 -3.50 14.08
C ILE A 45 -1.17 -3.37 15.32
N GLU A 46 -0.63 -3.66 16.51
CA GLU A 46 -1.36 -3.44 17.76
C GLU A 46 -1.65 -1.96 18.01
N LYS A 47 -0.69 -1.07 17.73
CA LYS A 47 -0.92 0.38 17.82
C LYS A 47 -2.00 0.86 16.83
N ILE A 48 -2.04 0.30 15.62
CA ILE A 48 -3.10 0.59 14.64
C ILE A 48 -4.46 0.16 15.21
N ALA A 49 -4.56 -1.09 15.68
CA ALA A 49 -5.80 -1.66 16.19
C ALA A 49 -6.32 -0.89 17.42
N LYS A 50 -5.45 -0.65 18.39
CA LYS A 50 -5.79 0.12 19.62
C LYS A 50 -6.24 1.53 19.25
N LYS A 51 -5.54 2.22 18.36
CA LYS A 51 -5.93 3.57 17.94
C LYS A 51 -7.24 3.59 17.16
N LEU A 52 -7.50 2.59 16.33
CA LEU A 52 -8.77 2.45 15.62
C LEU A 52 -9.94 2.27 16.60
N PHE A 53 -9.75 1.39 17.58
CA PHE A 53 -10.75 1.13 18.62
C PHE A 53 -11.07 2.36 19.48
N LEU A 54 -10.11 3.27 19.69
CA LEU A 54 -10.32 4.52 20.41
C LEU A 54 -11.22 5.52 19.65
N TYR A 55 -11.32 5.43 18.32
CA TYR A 55 -12.23 6.30 17.58
C TYR A 55 -13.67 5.79 17.71
N PRO A 56 -14.65 6.65 18.03
CA PRO A 56 -16.03 6.26 18.04
C PRO A 56 -16.43 5.80 16.63
N ARG A 57 -17.13 4.66 16.56
CA ARG A 57 -17.59 4.12 15.29
C ARG A 57 -18.55 5.12 14.64
N PRO A 58 -18.20 5.71 13.48
CA PRO A 58 -19.02 6.75 12.86
C PRO A 58 -20.32 6.15 12.30
N SER A 59 -21.46 6.81 12.52
CA SER A 59 -22.76 6.39 11.96
C SER A 59 -22.83 6.59 10.45
N ASN A 60 -22.21 7.66 9.94
CA ASN A 60 -22.11 7.97 8.53
C ASN A 60 -20.65 8.13 8.11
N LEU A 61 -20.20 7.28 7.19
CA LEU A 61 -18.93 7.45 6.52
C LEU A 61 -19.13 8.19 5.19
N THR A 62 -18.34 9.22 4.96
CA THR A 62 -18.34 9.95 3.68
C THR A 62 -17.88 9.03 2.55
N LEU A 63 -18.77 8.67 1.63
CA LEU A 63 -18.41 7.96 0.41
C LEU A 63 -17.91 8.99 -0.62
N GLY A 64 -16.68 8.82 -1.12
CA GLY A 64 -16.02 9.81 -1.98
C GLY A 64 -14.52 9.59 -2.10
N LYS A 65 -13.80 10.51 -2.77
CA LYS A 65 -12.33 10.44 -2.86
C LYS A 65 -11.73 10.61 -1.44
N PRO A 66 -10.85 9.71 -0.99
CA PRO A 66 -10.21 9.83 0.31
C PRO A 66 -9.30 11.07 0.33
N LEU A 67 -9.22 11.72 1.48
CA LEU A 67 -8.25 12.78 1.71
C LEU A 67 -6.86 12.15 1.85
N PHE A 68 -5.88 12.65 1.10
CA PHE A 68 -4.52 12.16 1.19
C PHE A 68 -3.85 12.76 2.42
N PRO A 69 -3.06 11.98 3.17
CA PRO A 69 -2.34 12.51 4.32
C PRO A 69 -1.34 13.57 3.84
N ASN A 70 -1.30 14.71 4.53
CA ASN A 70 -0.26 15.70 4.29
C ASN A 70 0.98 15.33 5.11
N ILE A 71 1.85 14.49 4.53
CA ILE A 71 3.08 14.05 5.18
C ILE A 71 4.17 15.11 4.99
N ASP A 72 4.70 15.62 6.11
CA ASP A 72 5.95 16.38 6.09
C ASP A 72 7.13 15.42 5.97
N ILE A 73 7.95 15.62 4.94
CA ILE A 73 9.15 14.81 4.69
C ILE A 73 10.16 14.94 5.84
N LYS A 74 10.13 16.05 6.58
CA LYS A 74 11.01 16.24 7.76
C LYS A 74 10.57 15.44 8.97
N LYS A 75 9.29 15.05 9.02
CA LYS A 75 8.69 14.30 10.13
C LYS A 75 7.76 13.23 9.56
N ILE A 76 8.37 12.15 9.09
CA ILE A 76 7.65 11.02 8.52
C ILE A 76 6.85 10.35 9.66
N PRO A 77 5.52 10.25 9.54
CA PRO A 77 4.70 9.61 10.56
C PRO A 77 4.91 8.09 10.55
N GLU A 78 4.75 7.47 11.72
CA GLU A 78 4.57 6.02 11.81
C GLU A 78 3.19 5.62 11.26
N LEU A 79 3.06 4.37 10.82
CA LEU A 79 1.84 3.91 10.14
C LEU A 79 0.57 4.08 10.99
N TRP A 80 0.63 3.78 12.29
CA TRP A 80 -0.49 3.97 13.21
C TRP A 80 -0.91 5.44 13.35
N GLN A 81 -0.02 6.39 13.08
CA GLN A 81 -0.37 7.82 13.16
C GLN A 81 -1.35 8.23 12.05
N LEU A 82 -1.44 7.45 10.98
CA LEU A 82 -2.36 7.66 9.85
C LEU A 82 -3.76 7.09 10.07
N VAL A 83 -4.03 6.46 11.22
CA VAL A 83 -5.36 5.99 11.61
C VAL A 83 -6.25 7.17 12.01
N GLY A 84 -7.47 7.20 11.47
CA GLY A 84 -8.49 8.21 11.77
C GLY A 84 -9.90 7.63 11.66
N PRO A 85 -10.96 8.46 11.80
CA PRO A 85 -12.34 7.99 11.79
C PRO A 85 -12.73 7.21 10.52
N GLN A 86 -12.14 7.53 9.36
CA GLN A 86 -12.43 6.84 8.10
C GLN A 86 -11.83 5.43 8.03
N SER A 87 -10.93 5.07 8.95
CA SER A 87 -10.36 3.73 9.06
C SER A 87 -11.42 2.67 9.39
N TRP A 88 -12.56 3.06 9.97
CA TRP A 88 -13.68 2.15 10.22
C TRP A 88 -14.37 1.61 8.95
N ILE A 89 -14.09 2.18 7.77
CA ILE A 89 -14.84 1.86 6.55
C ILE A 89 -14.84 0.38 6.19
N LEU A 90 -13.69 -0.28 6.28
CA LEU A 90 -13.57 -1.68 5.92
C LEU A 90 -14.36 -2.57 6.88
N ILE A 91 -14.23 -2.31 8.18
CA ILE A 91 -14.93 -3.06 9.23
C ILE A 91 -16.45 -2.89 9.13
N GLN A 92 -16.90 -1.68 8.80
CA GLN A 92 -18.33 -1.40 8.57
C GLN A 92 -18.84 -2.10 7.31
N GLN A 93 -18.07 -2.12 6.23
CA GLN A 93 -18.43 -2.82 4.99
C GLN A 93 -18.50 -4.34 5.17
N LEU A 94 -17.69 -4.89 6.08
CA LEU A 94 -17.76 -6.30 6.49
C LEU A 94 -18.88 -6.59 7.49
N ASN A 95 -19.64 -5.57 7.89
CA ASN A 95 -20.75 -5.66 8.84
C ASN A 95 -20.36 -6.29 10.20
N LEU A 96 -19.10 -6.10 10.63
CA LEU A 96 -18.64 -6.62 11.92
C LEU A 96 -19.26 -5.79 13.06
N SER A 97 -19.82 -6.46 14.06
CA SER A 97 -20.38 -5.86 15.27
C SER A 97 -19.30 -5.39 16.25
N VAL A 98 -19.69 -4.74 17.35
CA VAL A 98 -18.74 -4.30 18.39
C VAL A 98 -18.02 -5.48 19.01
N ILE A 99 -18.74 -6.56 19.33
CA ILE A 99 -18.20 -7.80 19.93
C ILE A 99 -17.16 -8.42 18.98
N GLU A 100 -17.43 -8.41 17.68
CA GLU A 100 -16.51 -8.94 16.67
C GLU A 100 -15.27 -8.05 16.43
N THR A 101 -15.19 -6.89 17.08
CA THR A 101 -14.04 -5.97 17.01
C THR A 101 -13.22 -5.92 18.31
N GLU A 102 -13.60 -6.70 19.33
CA GLU A 102 -12.90 -6.74 20.62
C GLU A 102 -11.44 -7.21 20.52
N TRP A 103 -11.12 -7.98 19.47
CA TRP A 103 -9.75 -8.42 19.19
C TRP A 103 -8.76 -7.25 19.07
N MET A 104 -9.22 -6.04 18.71
CA MET A 104 -8.35 -4.87 18.62
C MET A 104 -7.75 -4.44 19.97
N GLN A 105 -8.31 -4.91 21.08
CA GLN A 105 -7.86 -4.60 22.44
C GLN A 105 -6.88 -5.64 22.98
N VAL A 106 -6.79 -6.81 22.36
CA VAL A 106 -5.90 -7.90 22.79
C VAL A 106 -4.62 -7.96 21.97
N SER A 107 -3.66 -8.74 22.45
CA SER A 107 -2.38 -9.01 21.77
C SER A 107 -2.59 -9.59 20.37
N SER A 108 -1.75 -9.18 19.40
CA SER A 108 -1.87 -9.63 18.00
C SER A 108 -1.69 -11.14 17.84
N LYS A 109 -1.00 -11.79 18.79
CA LYS A 109 -0.80 -13.24 18.81
C LYS A 109 -2.10 -14.03 18.91
N ASP A 110 -3.12 -13.45 19.57
CA ASP A 110 -4.39 -14.11 19.87
C ASP A 110 -5.49 -13.77 18.88
N TRP A 111 -5.25 -12.85 17.93
CA TRP A 111 -6.27 -12.37 16.99
C TRP A 111 -6.90 -13.49 16.16
N ASN A 112 -6.13 -14.53 15.81
CA ASN A 112 -6.64 -15.69 15.07
C ASN A 112 -7.73 -16.46 15.81
N ASN A 113 -7.88 -16.27 17.13
CA ASN A 113 -8.94 -16.90 17.93
C ASN A 113 -10.30 -16.19 17.76
N PHE A 114 -10.31 -14.95 17.27
CA PHE A 114 -11.53 -14.14 17.11
C PHE A 114 -12.13 -14.26 15.72
N SER A 115 -13.45 -14.50 15.65
CA SER A 115 -14.17 -14.64 14.38
C SER A 115 -14.08 -13.39 13.51
N GLY A 116 -14.27 -12.20 14.11
CA GLY A 116 -14.24 -10.94 13.37
C GLY A 116 -12.89 -10.65 12.72
N TYR A 117 -11.78 -10.97 13.40
CA TYR A 117 -10.45 -10.86 12.80
C TYR A 117 -10.25 -11.87 11.66
N ARG A 118 -10.69 -13.12 11.83
CA ARG A 118 -10.61 -14.13 10.75
C ARG A 118 -11.39 -13.70 9.51
N VAL A 119 -12.57 -13.09 9.68
CA VAL A 119 -13.36 -12.53 8.57
C VAL A 119 -12.60 -11.43 7.85
N LEU A 120 -12.05 -10.47 8.61
CA LEU A 120 -11.21 -9.40 8.06
C LEU A 120 -10.00 -9.95 7.30
N LYS A 121 -9.22 -10.83 7.93
CA LYS A 121 -8.02 -11.46 7.34
C LYS A 121 -8.36 -12.20 6.04
N THR A 122 -9.38 -13.05 6.07
CA THR A 122 -9.84 -13.80 4.88
C THR A 122 -10.26 -12.86 3.75
N PHE A 123 -10.92 -11.74 4.07
CA PHE A 123 -11.29 -10.75 3.06
C PHE A 123 -10.05 -10.10 2.43
N VAL A 124 -9.11 -9.64 3.26
CA VAL A 124 -7.88 -8.98 2.79
C VAL A 124 -7.01 -9.92 1.96
N GLU A 125 -6.84 -11.17 2.37
CA GLU A 125 -6.07 -12.18 1.62
C GLU A 125 -6.69 -12.52 0.26
N LYS A 126 -8.03 -12.42 0.15
CA LYS A 126 -8.75 -12.65 -1.11
C LYS A 126 -8.76 -11.44 -2.04
N LEU A 127 -8.37 -10.25 -1.58
CA LEU A 127 -8.26 -9.08 -2.44
C LEU A 127 -7.11 -9.26 -3.42
N THR A 128 -7.44 -9.53 -4.67
CA THR A 128 -6.47 -9.52 -5.75
C THR A 128 -6.03 -8.07 -6.00
N VAL A 129 -4.76 -7.77 -5.76
CA VAL A 129 -4.18 -6.42 -6.02
C VAL A 129 -3.90 -6.27 -7.53
N VAL A 130 -4.95 -6.35 -8.35
CA VAL A 130 -4.86 -6.34 -9.83
C VAL A 130 -4.27 -5.02 -10.35
N ASN A 131 -4.52 -3.92 -9.65
CA ASN A 131 -4.19 -2.58 -10.13
C ASN A 131 -2.67 -2.31 -10.22
N ASP A 132 -1.87 -2.83 -9.30
CA ASP A 132 -0.42 -2.57 -9.35
C ASP A 132 0.25 -3.42 -10.43
N CYS A 133 -0.17 -4.67 -10.61
CA CYS A 133 0.26 -5.52 -11.72
C CYS A 133 -0.11 -4.91 -13.08
N ALA A 134 -1.33 -4.39 -13.23
CA ALA A 134 -1.76 -3.72 -14.45
C ALA A 134 -0.94 -2.45 -14.74
N LYS A 135 -0.69 -1.61 -13.73
CA LYS A 135 0.16 -0.41 -13.88
C LYS A 135 1.60 -0.75 -14.24
N ARG A 136 2.19 -1.79 -13.62
CA ARG A 136 3.52 -2.29 -13.97
C ARG A 136 3.55 -2.83 -15.40
N GLY A 137 2.50 -3.56 -15.81
CA GLY A 137 2.35 -4.06 -17.18
C GLY A 137 2.26 -2.94 -18.21
N VAL A 138 1.40 -1.95 -17.98
CA VAL A 138 1.27 -0.76 -18.85
C VAL A 138 2.58 0.02 -18.91
N LYS A 139 3.28 0.20 -17.78
CA LYS A 139 4.57 0.88 -17.74
C LYS A 139 5.63 0.11 -18.52
N LEU A 140 5.68 -1.21 -18.36
CA LEU A 140 6.56 -2.08 -19.13
C LEU A 140 6.26 -1.97 -20.64
N ILE A 141 4.99 -1.93 -21.03
CA ILE A 141 4.61 -1.72 -22.45
C ILE A 141 5.12 -0.35 -22.91
N GLN A 142 4.79 0.73 -22.20
CA GLN A 142 5.19 2.09 -22.57
C GLN A 142 6.72 2.24 -22.71
N ASP A 143 7.48 1.66 -21.80
CA ASP A 143 8.95 1.77 -21.78
C ASP A 143 9.61 1.00 -22.92
N PHE A 144 8.97 -0.01 -23.50
CA PHE A 144 9.58 -0.89 -24.52
C PHE A 144 8.87 -0.89 -25.87
N THR A 145 7.72 -0.20 -26.00
CA THR A 145 6.93 -0.13 -27.25
C THR A 145 7.71 0.48 -28.40
N HIS A 146 8.70 1.34 -28.14
CA HIS A 146 9.49 2.00 -29.18
C HIS A 146 10.70 1.19 -29.65
N ILE A 147 11.02 0.07 -29.00
CA ILE A 147 12.24 -0.73 -29.29
C ILE A 147 11.98 -1.74 -30.42
N CYS A 148 10.77 -2.30 -30.49
CA CYS A 148 10.37 -3.22 -31.54
C CYS A 148 9.02 -2.78 -32.13
N GLN A 149 8.95 -2.70 -33.46
CA GLN A 149 7.71 -2.41 -34.18
C GLN A 149 6.91 -3.67 -34.50
N ASP A 150 7.57 -4.83 -34.53
CA ASP A 150 6.93 -6.12 -34.72
C ASP A 150 6.28 -6.59 -33.41
N GLU A 151 5.00 -6.99 -33.48
CA GLU A 151 4.21 -7.35 -32.31
C GLU A 151 4.64 -8.69 -31.68
N GLU A 152 5.12 -9.65 -32.48
CA GLU A 152 5.54 -10.97 -31.99
C GLU A 152 6.86 -10.88 -31.21
N LEU A 153 7.81 -10.10 -31.75
CA LEU A 153 9.06 -9.75 -31.06
C LEU A 153 8.81 -8.93 -29.79
N LYS A 154 7.84 -8.00 -29.84
CA LYS A 154 7.45 -7.19 -28.68
C LYS A 154 6.88 -8.06 -27.56
N GLN A 155 5.98 -9.00 -27.86
CA GLN A 155 5.45 -9.92 -26.85
C GLN A 155 6.56 -10.79 -26.24
N SER A 156 7.45 -11.32 -27.08
CA SER A 156 8.59 -12.15 -26.63
C SER A 156 9.55 -11.39 -25.72
N LEU A 157 9.87 -10.14 -26.08
CA LEU A 157 10.71 -9.25 -25.28
C LEU A 157 10.06 -8.94 -23.93
N MET A 158 8.76 -8.64 -23.93
CA MET A 158 8.00 -8.31 -22.72
C MET A 158 7.96 -9.47 -21.72
N ILE A 159 7.74 -10.70 -22.20
CA ILE A 159 7.80 -11.92 -21.39
C ILE A 159 9.20 -12.10 -20.81
N SER A 160 10.24 -11.93 -21.63
CA SER A 160 11.64 -12.07 -21.21
C SER A 160 12.01 -11.07 -20.11
N ILE A 161 11.61 -9.80 -20.24
CA ILE A 161 11.86 -8.77 -19.23
C ILE A 161 11.06 -9.04 -17.95
N SER A 162 9.80 -9.47 -18.07
CA SER A 162 8.98 -9.82 -16.90
C SER A 162 9.61 -10.97 -16.11
N ASN A 163 10.01 -12.03 -16.80
CA ASN A 163 10.68 -13.19 -16.18
C ASN A 163 12.01 -12.81 -15.54
N HIS A 164 12.80 -11.94 -16.20
CA HIS A 164 14.04 -11.41 -15.63
C HIS A 164 13.77 -10.61 -14.35
N ARG A 165 12.78 -9.71 -14.34
CA ARG A 165 12.42 -8.90 -13.16
C ARG A 165 11.88 -9.73 -12.00
N GLN A 166 11.22 -10.87 -12.27
CA GLN A 166 10.79 -11.81 -11.24
C GLN A 166 11.98 -12.57 -10.63
N LYS A 167 12.94 -13.00 -11.47
CA LYS A 167 14.13 -13.74 -11.02
C LYS A 167 15.12 -12.85 -10.25
N PHE A 168 15.27 -11.60 -10.66
CA PHE A 168 16.20 -10.65 -10.06
C PHE A 168 15.42 -9.52 -9.37
N SER A 169 14.97 -9.77 -8.13
CA SER A 169 14.11 -8.86 -7.37
C SER A 169 14.80 -7.58 -6.89
N VAL A 170 16.13 -7.51 -6.99
CA VAL A 170 16.94 -6.37 -6.52
C VAL A 170 17.68 -5.74 -7.69
N ASN A 171 17.30 -4.50 -8.05
CA ASN A 171 18.08 -3.65 -8.94
C ASN A 171 19.32 -3.13 -8.19
N SER A 172 20.31 -4.00 -7.95
CA SER A 172 21.64 -3.56 -7.54
C SER A 172 22.64 -3.86 -8.65
N LYS A 173 23.55 -2.92 -8.91
CA LYS A 173 24.65 -3.11 -9.88
C LYS A 173 25.53 -4.32 -9.56
N LYS A 174 25.46 -4.85 -8.33
CA LYS A 174 26.14 -6.09 -7.90
C LYS A 174 25.63 -7.34 -8.63
N ASN A 175 24.36 -7.38 -9.02
CA ASN A 175 23.78 -8.57 -9.68
C ASN A 175 24.19 -8.68 -11.15
N LEU A 176 24.71 -7.60 -11.76
CA LEU A 176 25.23 -7.63 -13.14
C LEU A 176 26.61 -8.28 -13.25
N SER A 177 27.40 -8.31 -12.18
CA SER A 177 28.73 -8.95 -12.18
C SER A 177 28.68 -10.47 -11.94
N GLU A 178 27.52 -11.04 -11.63
CA GLU A 178 27.36 -12.50 -11.48
C GLU A 178 26.89 -13.18 -12.77
N ILE A 179 26.56 -12.40 -13.81
CA ILE A 179 26.02 -12.87 -15.10
C ILE A 179 27.07 -12.76 -16.23
N LEU A 180 28.25 -12.18 -15.95
CA LEU A 180 29.42 -12.14 -16.84
C LEU A 180 30.52 -13.04 -16.30
#